data_AF-A0A2W6QQ41-F1
#
_entry.id   AF-A0A2W6QQ41-F1
#
_cell.length_a   1.000
_cell.length_b   1.000
_cell.length_c   1.000
_cell.angle_alpha   90.00
_cell.angle_beta   90.00
_cell.angle_gamma   90.00
#
_symmetry.space_group_name_H-M   'P 1'
#
loop_
_entity.id
_entity.type
_entity.pdbx_description
1 polymer ?
#
loop_
_entity_poly.entity_id
_entity_poly.type
_entity_poly.pdbx_seq_one_letter_code
_entity_poly.pdbx_strand_id
1 'polypeptide(L)' 'CGLCEEACPTTAIQLTPDFEMGEYKRQDLVYEKEDLLISGPGKYPEYNFYRMAGMAIDGKDKGEAENEAKPIDVKSLLP' A
#
# COMPACT_ATOMS: atom_id res chain seq x y z
N CYS A 1 -0.35 -1.05 -18.71
CA CYS A 1 1.12 -0.93 -18.82
C CYS A 1 1.85 -1.27 -17.51
N GLY A 2 1.17 -1.34 -16.36
CA GLY A 2 1.82 -1.73 -15.09
C GLY A 2 2.43 -0.58 -14.29
N LEU A 3 2.66 0.58 -14.91
CA LEU A 3 3.39 1.69 -14.28
C LEU A 3 2.74 2.23 -12.99
N CYS A 4 1.41 2.20 -12.86
CA CYS A 4 0.75 2.65 -11.63
C CYS A 4 0.94 1.68 -10.45
N GLU A 5 0.95 0.38 -10.73
CA GLU A 5 1.23 -0.67 -9.73
C GLU A 5 2.69 -0.59 -9.29
N GLU A 6 3.63 -0.43 -10.23
CA GLU A 6 5.06 -0.31 -9.96
C GLU A 6 5.43 0.98 -9.22
N ALA A 7 4.80 2.10 -9.57
CA ALA A 7 5.07 3.39 -8.94
C ALA A 7 4.51 3.48 -7.51
N CYS A 8 3.55 2.63 -7.14
CA CYS A 8 2.91 2.69 -5.85
C CYS A 8 3.82 2.10 -4.75
N PRO A 9 4.33 2.91 -3.80
CA PRO A 9 5.26 2.41 -2.79
C PRO A 9 4.59 1.53 -1.73
N THR A 10 3.26 1.58 -1.66
CA THR A 10 2.46 0.87 -0.66
C THR A 10 1.60 -0.25 -1.25
N THR A 11 1.82 -0.58 -2.53
CA THR A 11 1.02 -1.56 -3.30
C THR A 11 -0.50 -1.37 -3.14
N ALA A 12 -0.97 -0.12 -3.07
CA ALA A 12 -2.39 0.20 -2.89
C ALA A 12 -3.22 -0.03 -4.16
N ILE A 13 -2.66 0.27 -5.34
CA ILE A 13 -3.27 -0.04 -6.64
C ILE A 13 -2.55 -1.25 -7.24
N GLN A 14 -3.33 -2.24 -7.68
CA GLN A 14 -2.82 -3.52 -8.18
C GLN A 14 -3.64 -3.93 -9.39
N LEU A 15 -2.99 -4.44 -10.44
CA LEU A 15 -3.69 -5.00 -11.60
C LEU A 15 -4.03 -6.47 -11.34
N THR A 16 -5.33 -6.78 -11.27
CA THR A 16 -5.82 -8.15 -11.18
C THR A 16 -5.66 -8.88 -12.52
N PRO A 17 -5.65 -10.22 -12.53
CA PRO A 17 -5.59 -11.00 -13.77
C PRO A 17 -6.92 -11.00 -14.54
N ASP A 18 -7.95 -10.31 -14.07
CA ASP A 18 -9.26 -10.27 -14.71
C ASP A 18 -9.17 -9.54 -16.05
N PHE A 19 -9.60 -10.22 -17.12
CA PHE A 19 -9.56 -9.66 -18.47
C PHE A 19 -10.93 -9.65 -19.15
N GLU A 20 -11.92 -10.34 -18.58
CA GLU A 20 -13.28 -10.49 -19.14
C GLU A 20 -14.24 -9.40 -18.66
N MET A 21 -13.80 -8.13 -18.67
CA MET A 21 -14.57 -6.97 -18.15
C MET A 21 -15.18 -6.13 -19.28
N GLY A 22 -15.76 -6.78 -20.30
CA GLY A 22 -16.37 -6.11 -21.45
C GLY A 22 -17.77 -5.57 -21.14
N GLU A 23 -18.02 -4.30 -21.46
CA GLU A 23 -19.30 -3.62 -21.18
C GLU A 23 -19.93 -2.98 -22.41
N TYR A 24 -21.26 -2.83 -22.39
CA TYR A 24 -22.03 -2.25 -23.50
C TYR A 24 -22.10 -0.72 -23.46
N LYS A 25 -21.94 -0.10 -22.28
CA LYS A 25 -21.98 1.35 -22.11
C LYS A 25 -20.61 1.86 -21.68
N ARG A 26 -20.19 2.97 -22.28
CA ARG A 26 -18.90 3.58 -21.97
C ARG A 26 -18.74 4.00 -20.51
N GLN A 27 -19.82 4.48 -19.87
CA GLN A 27 -19.73 4.97 -18.49
C GLN A 27 -19.46 3.86 -17.49
N ASP A 28 -19.88 2.63 -17.80
CA ASP A 28 -19.66 1.46 -16.93
C ASP A 28 -18.17 1.04 -16.94
N LEU A 29 -17.35 1.57 -17.86
CA LEU A 29 -15.89 1.39 -17.91
C LEU A 29 -15.10 2.51 -17.21
N VAL A 30 -15.79 3.50 -16.61
CA VAL A 30 -15.17 4.55 -15.82
C VAL A 30 -15.36 4.20 -14.36
N TYR A 31 -14.27 3.76 -13.72
CA TYR A 31 -14.28 3.32 -12.33
C TYR A 31 -13.98 4.49 -11.39
N GLU A 32 -14.83 4.65 -10.38
CA GLU A 32 -14.61 5.56 -9.27
C GLU A 32 -13.91 4.83 -8.11
N LYS A 33 -13.59 5.59 -7.06
CA LYS A 33 -12.88 5.04 -5.90
C LYS A 33 -13.62 3.85 -5.30
N GLU A 34 -14.94 3.96 -5.14
CA GLU A 34 -15.79 2.96 -4.49
C GLU A 34 -15.79 1.64 -5.26
N ASP A 35 -15.66 1.69 -6.58
CA ASP A 35 -15.63 0.49 -7.43
C ASP A 35 -14.28 -0.25 -7.35
N LEU A 36 -13.21 0.47 -7.02
CA LEU A 36 -11.85 -0.06 -6.92
C LEU A 36 -11.49 -0.56 -5.50
N LEU A 37 -12.29 -0.22 -4.50
CA LEU A 37 -12.04 -0.63 -3.12
C LEU A 37 -12.38 -2.11 -2.91
N ILE A 38 -11.48 -2.82 -2.25
CA ILE A 38 -11.66 -4.22 -1.88
C ILE A 38 -11.59 -4.41 -0.36
N SER A 39 -12.24 -5.47 0.13
CA SER A 39 -12.11 -5.90 1.53
C SER A 39 -11.06 -7.01 1.63
N GLY A 40 -9.78 -6.64 1.58
CA GLY A 40 -8.68 -7.60 1.68
C GLY A 40 -7.32 -7.06 1.22
N PRO A 41 -6.27 -7.91 1.22
CA PRO A 41 -4.91 -7.50 0.84
C PRO A 41 -4.68 -7.44 -0.69
N GLY A 42 -5.63 -7.90 -1.50
CA GLY A 42 -5.53 -7.92 -2.96
C GLY A 42 -4.65 -9.07 -3.48
N LYS A 43 -3.91 -8.80 -4.55
CA LYS A 43 -3.01 -9.71 -5.28
C LYS A 43 -1.82 -10.21 -4.45
N TYR A 44 -1.34 -9.42 -3.49
CA TYR A 44 -0.17 -9.73 -2.65
C TYR A 44 -0.57 -9.92 -1.18
N PRO A 45 -1.08 -11.10 -0.78
CA PRO A 45 -1.61 -11.34 0.55
C PRO A 45 -0.57 -11.25 1.68
N GLU A 46 0.69 -11.50 1.36
CA GLU A 46 1.82 -11.41 2.28
C GLU A 46 2.24 -9.96 2.58
N TYR A 47 1.89 -9.00 1.72
CA TYR A 47 2.27 -7.61 1.92
C TYR A 47 1.39 -6.94 2.97
N ASN A 48 2.03 -6.28 3.94
CA ASN A 48 1.33 -5.45 4.91
C ASN A 48 2.07 -4.12 5.07
N PHE A 49 1.45 -3.03 4.59
CA PHE A 49 1.99 -1.68 4.66
C PHE A 49 2.44 -1.30 6.08
N TYR A 50 1.68 -1.67 7.10
CA TYR A 50 1.98 -1.29 8.48
C TYR A 50 3.18 -2.04 9.07
N ARG A 51 3.63 -3.15 8.48
CA ARG A 51 4.88 -3.82 8.87
C ARG A 51 6.11 -3.13 8.27
N MET A 52 5.93 -2.47 7.12
CA MET A 52 6.99 -1.76 6.40
C MET A 52 7.12 -0.30 6.85
N ALA A 53 6.01 0.37 7.13
CA ALA A 53 5.99 1.79 7.47
C ALA A 53 6.50 2.04 8.90
N GLY A 54 7.13 3.19 9.13
CA GLY A 54 7.60 3.64 10.46
C GLY A 54 6.50 4.10 11.42
N MET A 55 5.26 3.66 11.20
CA MET A 55 4.14 3.95 12.07
C MET A 55 4.11 2.95 13.22
N ALA A 56 4.06 3.43 14.46
CA ALA A 56 3.85 2.57 15.61
C ALA A 56 2.45 1.93 15.55
N ILE A 57 2.40 0.62 15.74
CA ILE A 57 1.17 -0.18 15.79
C ILE A 57 1.26 -1.11 17.01
N ASP A 58 0.15 -1.77 17.35
CA ASP A 58 0.18 -2.77 18.41
C ASP A 58 1.22 -3.86 18.11
N GLY A 59 2.16 -4.06 19.04
CA GLY A 59 3.27 -5.01 18.90
C GLY A 59 4.45 -4.55 18.03
N LYS A 60 4.51 -3.29 17.56
CA LYS A 60 5.66 -2.75 16.82
C LYS A 60 5.83 -1.25 17.06
N ASP A 61 6.93 -0.86 17.69
CA ASP A 61 7.27 0.55 17.95
C ASP A 61 7.97 1.21 16.74
N LYS A 62 8.20 2.52 16.84
CA LYS A 62 8.97 3.27 15.83
C LYS A 62 10.44 2.82 15.84
N GLY A 63 10.98 2.55 14.66
CA GLY A 63 12.33 2.03 14.47
C GLY A 63 12.43 0.51 14.40
N GLU A 64 11.30 -0.19 14.46
CA GLU A 64 11.24 -1.66 14.48
C GLU A 64 10.61 -2.26 13.21
N ALA A 65 10.20 -1.42 12.24
CA ALA A 65 9.72 -1.91 10.95
C ALA A 65 10.85 -2.48 10.08
N GLU A 66 10.49 -3.36 9.14
CA GLU A 66 11.44 -4.22 8.40
C GLU A 66 12.58 -3.46 7.69
N ASN A 67 12.41 -2.17 7.40
CA ASN A 67 13.43 -1.32 6.77
C ASN A 67 13.48 0.09 7.39
N GLU A 68 13.14 0.24 8.67
CA GLU A 68 13.13 1.54 9.34
C GLU A 68 14.44 1.82 10.08
N ALA A 69 15.00 3.01 9.89
CA ALA A 69 16.13 3.46 10.70
C ALA A 69 15.69 3.73 12.14
N LYS A 70 16.55 3.39 13.11
CA LYS A 70 16.25 3.68 14.52
C LYS A 70 16.08 5.19 14.74
N PRO A 71 15.07 5.62 15.54
CA PRO A 71 14.91 7.00 15.93
C PRO A 71 16.19 7.55 16.55
N ILE A 72 16.60 8.73 16.10
CA ILE A 72 17.76 9.44 16.68
C ILE A 72 17.29 10.14 17.95
N ASP A 73 18.01 9.93 19.05
CA ASP A 73 17.77 10.70 20.28
C ASP A 73 18.36 12.12 20.10
N VAL A 74 17.48 13.09 19.81
CA VAL A 74 17.88 14.49 19.64
C VAL A 74 18.46 15.12 20.91
N LYS A 75 18.21 14.55 22.10
CA LYS A 75 18.78 15.06 23.37
C LYS A 75 20.25 14.67 23.55
N SER A 76 20.70 13.60 22.90
CA SER A 76 22.11 13.22 22.86
C SER A 76 22.97 14.16 21.99
N LEU A 77 22.34 14.98 21.15
CA LEU A 77 22.98 15.93 20.25
C LEU A 77 23.16 17.33 20.87
N LEU A 78 22.58 17.58 22.04
CA LEU A 78 22.74 18.85 22.75
C LEU A 78 23.99 18.80 23.65
N PRO A 79 24.82 19.88 23.69
CA PRO A 79 26.00 19.95 24.54
C PRO A 79 25.69 19.93 26.04
#